data_AF-A0A2N0B602-F1
#
_entry.id   AF-A0A2N0B602-F1
#
_cell.length_a   1.000
_cell.length_b   1.000
_cell.length_c   1.000
_cell.angle_alpha   90.00
_cell.angle_beta   90.00
_cell.angle_gamma   90.00
#
_symmetry.space_group_name_H-M   'P 1'
#
loop_
_entity.id
_entity.type
_entity.pdbx_description
1 polymer ?
#
loop_
_entity_poly.entity_id
_entity_poly.type
_entity_poly.pdbx_seq_one_letter_code
_entity_poly.pdbx_strand_id
1 'polypeptide(L)'
;MKRFRLIPFFLVSLVLWNCATSSAGLATSNIPVADRKYKVLGPVEGHKTWRSLDIAIIGVPLSEPPIDKLMTEMLTEKDADALINIRYWTDKYILLFLTVNRLHINAEAIKFEDQSNDQSGKRKK
;
A
#
# COMPACT_ATOMS: atom_id res chain seq x y z
N MET A 1 -49.12 -1.90 -16.55
CA MET A 1 -48.05 -2.85 -16.14
C MET A 1 -46.67 -2.60 -16.79
N LYS A 2 -46.33 -1.40 -17.29
CA LYS A 2 -44.99 -1.12 -17.86
C LYS A 2 -44.03 -0.40 -16.90
N ARG A 3 -44.53 0.28 -15.86
CA ARG A 3 -43.72 1.06 -14.91
C ARG A 3 -42.91 0.18 -13.93
N PHE A 4 -43.36 -1.03 -13.63
CA PHE A 4 -42.68 -1.93 -12.68
C PHE A 4 -41.39 -2.57 -13.24
N ARG A 5 -41.26 -2.64 -14.58
CA ARG A 5 -40.07 -3.21 -15.25
C ARG A 5 -38.83 -2.30 -15.18
N LEU A 6 -39.01 -1.02 -14.88
CA LEU A 6 -37.92 -0.02 -14.78
C LEU A 6 -37.28 0.00 -13.38
N ILE A 7 -37.96 -0.49 -12.35
CA ILE A 7 -37.48 -0.53 -10.97
C ILE A 7 -36.21 -1.37 -10.82
N PRO A 8 -36.10 -2.61 -11.34
CA PRO A 8 -34.87 -3.39 -11.21
C PRO A 8 -33.71 -2.74 -11.99
N PHE A 9 -33.98 -2.10 -13.13
CA PHE A 9 -32.96 -1.41 -13.92
C PHE A 9 -32.41 -0.18 -13.19
N PHE A 10 -33.30 0.58 -12.53
CA PHE A 10 -32.91 1.71 -11.68
C PHE A 10 -32.10 1.26 -10.45
N LEU A 11 -32.49 0.16 -9.82
CA LEU A 11 -31.79 -0.38 -8.65
C LEU A 11 -30.39 -0.90 -9.01
N VAL A 12 -30.24 -1.56 -10.16
CA VAL A 12 -28.94 -1.99 -10.70
C VAL A 12 -28.07 -0.78 -11.04
N SER A 13 -28.64 0.26 -11.65
CA SER A 13 -27.92 1.52 -11.92
C SER A 13 -27.44 2.21 -10.65
N LEU A 14 -28.20 2.13 -9.56
CA LEU A 14 -27.84 2.75 -8.28
C LEU A 14 -26.70 2.01 -7.58
N VAL A 15 -26.63 0.68 -7.72
CA VAL A 15 -25.52 -0.15 -7.20
C VAL A 15 -24.24 0.11 -8.00
N LEU A 16 -24.33 0.21 -9.33
CA LEU A 16 -23.18 0.45 -10.21
C LEU A 16 -22.58 1.87 -10.09
N TRP A 17 -23.32 2.82 -9.48
CA TRP A 17 -22.86 4.20 -9.27
C TRP A 17 -22.13 4.45 -7.93
N ASN A 18 -22.03 3.45 -7.04
CA ASN A 18 -21.29 3.63 -5.81
C ASN A 18 -19.79 3.66 -6.13
N CYS A 19 -19.23 4.87 -6.10
CA CYS A 19 -17.81 5.11 -6.25
C CYS A 19 -17.02 4.26 -5.24
N ALA A 20 -16.17 3.39 -5.79
CA ALA A 20 -15.01 2.83 -5.12
C ALA A 20 -14.29 3.94 -4.34
N THR A 21 -14.28 3.86 -3.01
CA THR A 21 -13.45 4.75 -2.20
C THR A 21 -11.99 4.36 -2.43
N SER A 22 -11.17 5.33 -2.84
CA SER A 22 -9.72 5.16 -2.92
C SER A 22 -9.08 5.90 -1.75
N SER A 23 -8.23 5.20 -1.00
CA SER A 23 -7.48 5.78 0.12
C SER A 23 -6.05 5.97 -0.34
N ALA A 24 -5.53 7.20 -0.25
CA ALA A 24 -4.14 7.51 -0.56
C ALA A 24 -3.41 8.00 0.69
N GLY A 25 -2.13 7.67 0.80
CA GLY A 25 -1.28 8.09 1.91
C GLY A 25 0.19 8.19 1.50
N LEU A 26 0.94 8.89 2.35
CA LEU A 26 2.37 9.13 2.20
C LEU A 26 3.07 8.74 3.50
N ALA A 27 4.20 8.06 3.38
CA ALA A 27 5.10 7.76 4.48
C ALA A 27 6.54 8.16 4.10
N THR A 28 7.26 8.75 5.04
CA THR A 28 8.60 9.30 4.77
C THR A 28 9.63 8.20 4.56
N SER A 29 9.60 7.13 5.36
CA SER A 29 10.42 5.94 5.19
C SER A 29 9.85 4.75 5.96
N ASN A 30 10.25 3.54 5.58
CA ASN A 30 9.94 2.32 6.32
C ASN A 30 10.83 2.14 7.57
N ILE A 31 12.02 2.73 7.61
CA ILE A 31 12.96 2.66 8.75
C ILE A 31 13.54 4.04 9.06
N PRO A 32 14.07 4.30 10.28
CA PRO A 32 14.71 5.58 10.58
C PRO A 32 15.98 5.77 9.74
N VAL A 33 15.94 6.74 8.82
CA VAL A 33 17.07 7.14 7.95
C VAL A 33 17.86 8.32 8.52
N ALA A 34 17.42 8.90 9.64
CA ALA A 34 18.10 10.04 10.28
C ALA A 34 19.58 9.72 10.56
N ASP A 35 20.46 10.66 10.22
CA ASP A 35 21.90 10.63 10.45
C ASP A 35 22.70 9.56 9.68
N ARG A 36 22.10 8.89 8.68
CA ARG A 36 22.80 7.93 7.81
C ARG A 36 23.01 8.50 6.42
N LYS A 37 24.23 8.33 5.88
CA LYS A 37 24.48 8.56 4.46
C LYS A 37 23.90 7.39 3.67
N TYR A 38 23.23 7.71 2.57
CA TYR A 38 22.61 6.71 1.72
C TYR A 38 22.76 7.08 0.25
N LYS A 39 22.75 6.06 -0.60
CA LYS A 39 22.71 6.18 -2.04
C LYS A 39 21.34 5.77 -2.55
N VAL A 40 20.75 6.59 -3.41
CA VAL A 40 19.49 6.26 -4.08
C VAL A 40 19.77 5.27 -5.21
N LEU A 41 19.12 4.11 -5.16
CA LEU A 41 19.22 3.05 -6.16
C LEU A 41 18.23 3.26 -7.30
N GLY A 42 17.08 3.88 -7.02
CA GLY A 42 16.07 4.25 -8.01
C GLY A 42 14.63 4.05 -7.50
N PRO A 43 13.63 4.42 -8.32
CA PRO A 43 12.23 4.18 -7.99
C PRO A 43 11.88 2.68 -8.06
N VAL A 44 10.99 2.24 -7.17
CA VAL A 44 10.40 0.90 -7.12
C VAL A 44 8.88 1.01 -7.02
N GLU A 45 8.20 0.12 -7.71
CA GLU A 45 6.73 0.09 -7.76
C GLU A 45 6.23 -1.33 -7.55
N GLY A 46 5.23 -1.48 -6.69
CA GLY A 46 4.65 -2.75 -6.35
C GLY A 46 3.14 -2.66 -6.23
N HIS A 47 2.45 -3.74 -6.56
CA HIS A 47 1.02 -3.87 -6.30
C HIS A 47 0.64 -5.26 -5.82
N LYS A 48 -0.34 -5.34 -4.91
CA LYS A 48 -0.93 -6.61 -4.48
C LYS A 48 -2.43 -6.45 -4.26
N THR A 49 -3.11 -7.58 -4.40
CA THR A 49 -4.57 -7.69 -4.25
C THR A 49 -4.93 -8.63 -3.12
N TRP A 50 -5.96 -8.26 -2.35
CA TRP A 50 -6.57 -9.13 -1.34
C TRP A 50 -8.08 -8.96 -1.35
N ARG A 51 -8.79 -9.93 -0.77
CA ARG A 51 -10.25 -9.94 -0.73
C ARG A 51 -10.73 -9.73 0.71
N SER A 52 -11.81 -8.99 0.87
CA SER A 52 -12.56 -8.89 2.13
C SER A 52 -14.04 -9.15 1.88
N LEU A 53 -14.74 -9.63 2.91
CA LEU A 53 -16.19 -9.67 2.93
C LEU A 53 -16.69 -8.49 3.74
N ASP A 54 -17.37 -7.57 3.07
CA ASP A 54 -17.90 -6.37 3.72
C ASP A 54 -19.43 -6.46 3.76
N ILE A 55 -19.98 -6.64 4.96
CA ILE A 55 -21.41 -6.68 5.24
C ILE A 55 -21.80 -5.36 5.90
N ALA A 56 -22.20 -4.38 5.09
CA ALA A 56 -22.65 -3.05 5.47
C ALA A 56 -21.66 -2.24 6.34
N ILE A 57 -21.48 -2.61 7.60
CA ILE A 57 -20.64 -1.94 8.60
C ILE A 57 -19.44 -2.82 9.00
N ILE A 58 -19.55 -4.15 8.86
CA ILE A 58 -18.53 -5.10 9.31
C ILE A 58 -17.77 -5.61 8.08
N GLY A 59 -16.47 -5.31 8.03
CA GLY A 59 -15.54 -5.85 7.04
C GLY A 59 -14.68 -6.95 7.67
N VAL A 60 -14.75 -8.16 7.12
CA VAL A 60 -13.89 -9.28 7.51
C VAL A 60 -12.89 -9.55 6.38
N PRO A 61 -11.57 -9.35 6.58
CA PRO A 61 -10.59 -9.71 5.57
C PRO A 61 -10.57 -11.23 5.40
N LEU A 62 -10.83 -11.71 4.17
CA LEU A 62 -10.70 -13.13 3.81
C LEU A 62 -9.23 -13.56 3.72
N SER A 63 -8.36 -12.58 3.51
CA SER A 63 -6.93 -12.73 3.32
C SER A 63 -6.23 -11.54 3.97
N GLU A 64 -5.10 -11.81 4.62
CA GLU A 64 -4.26 -10.81 5.24
C GLU A 64 -3.80 -9.75 4.21
N PRO A 65 -3.81 -8.44 4.57
CA PRO A 65 -3.28 -7.38 3.70
C PRO A 65 -1.80 -7.64 3.40
N PRO A 66 -1.40 -7.86 2.14
CA PRO A 66 -0.05 -8.31 1.79
C PRO A 66 0.95 -7.15 1.73
N ILE A 67 0.92 -6.23 2.71
CA ILE A 67 1.77 -5.04 2.76
C ILE A 67 3.23 -5.45 3.01
N ASP A 68 3.47 -6.26 4.03
CA ASP A 68 4.82 -6.66 4.43
C ASP A 68 5.53 -7.43 3.32
N LYS A 69 4.80 -8.36 2.69
CA LYS A 69 5.31 -9.14 1.55
C LYS A 69 5.68 -8.23 0.38
N LEU A 70 4.85 -7.23 0.09
CA LEU A 70 5.11 -6.27 -0.98
C LEU A 70 6.33 -5.40 -0.66
N MET A 71 6.47 -4.94 0.59
CA MET A 71 7.64 -4.17 1.03
C MET A 71 8.94 -4.99 0.93
N THR A 72 8.92 -6.24 1.38
CA THR A 72 10.07 -7.14 1.25
C THR A 72 10.42 -7.38 -0.22
N GLU A 73 9.42 -7.64 -1.07
CA GLU A 73 9.62 -7.85 -2.52
C GLU A 73 10.30 -6.63 -3.17
N MET A 74 9.83 -5.41 -2.88
CA MET A 74 10.42 -4.15 -3.38
C MET A 74 11.85 -3.90 -2.87
N LEU A 75 12.15 -4.25 -1.61
CA LEU A 75 13.52 -4.15 -1.07
C LEU A 75 14.45 -5.13 -1.79
N THR A 76 14.01 -6.38 -1.99
CA THR A 76 14.80 -7.42 -2.64
C THR A 76 15.04 -7.17 -4.13
N GLU A 77 14.10 -6.51 -4.82
CA GLU A 77 14.23 -6.22 -6.26
C GLU A 77 15.46 -5.37 -6.59
N LYS A 78 15.81 -4.43 -5.70
CA LYS A 78 16.95 -3.51 -5.87
C LYS A 78 18.11 -3.79 -4.92
N ASP A 79 18.05 -4.85 -4.12
CA ASP A 79 19.04 -5.12 -3.07
C ASP A 79 19.26 -3.89 -2.16
N ALA A 80 18.13 -3.29 -1.77
CA ALA A 80 18.04 -2.04 -1.02
C ALA A 80 17.84 -2.30 0.48
N ASP A 81 18.38 -1.40 1.30
CA ASP A 81 18.25 -1.50 2.76
C ASP A 81 16.99 -0.80 3.28
N ALA A 82 16.51 0.21 2.56
CA ALA A 82 15.34 0.99 2.94
C ALA A 82 14.54 1.49 1.75
N LEU A 83 13.28 1.85 2.03
CA LEU A 83 12.40 2.57 1.13
C LEU A 83 12.11 3.96 1.73
N ILE A 84 12.22 5.01 0.92
CA ILE A 84 11.88 6.39 1.28
C ILE A 84 10.82 6.93 0.34
N ASN A 85 10.17 8.04 0.73
CA ASN A 85 9.15 8.70 -0.10
C ASN A 85 8.05 7.72 -0.54
N ILE A 86 7.58 6.89 0.39
CA ILE A 86 6.62 5.84 0.13
C ILE A 86 5.25 6.47 -0.11
N ARG A 87 4.71 6.28 -1.30
CA ARG A 87 3.37 6.69 -1.70
C ARG A 87 2.54 5.45 -1.89
N TYR A 88 1.41 5.36 -1.20
CA TYR A 88 0.51 4.22 -1.37
C TYR A 88 -0.90 4.69 -1.65
N TRP A 89 -1.60 3.94 -2.50
CA TRP A 89 -3.03 4.11 -2.72
C TRP A 89 -3.71 2.74 -2.77
N THR A 90 -4.94 2.69 -2.27
CA THR A 90 -5.74 1.48 -2.28
C THR A 90 -7.02 1.69 -3.04
N ASP A 91 -7.22 0.90 -4.08
CA ASP A 91 -8.46 0.86 -4.85
C ASP A 91 -9.34 -0.28 -4.38
N LYS A 92 -10.62 0.00 -4.15
CA LYS A 92 -11.59 -0.99 -3.65
C LYS A 92 -12.68 -1.23 -4.66
N TYR A 93 -12.84 -2.47 -5.11
CA TYR A 93 -13.98 -2.87 -5.92
C TYR A 93 -14.95 -3.67 -5.06
N ILE A 94 -16.15 -3.13 -4.84
CA ILE A 94 -17.17 -3.75 -4.00
C ILE A 94 -18.28 -4.32 -4.90
N LEU A 95 -18.53 -5.62 -4.77
CA LEU A 95 -19.63 -6.33 -5.43
C LEU A 95 -20.45 -7.05 -4.37
N LEU A 96 -21.62 -6.49 -4.04
CA LEU A 96 -22.49 -6.97 -2.96
C LEU A 96 -21.75 -7.05 -1.63
N PHE A 97 -21.32 -8.24 -1.23
CA PHE A 97 -20.59 -8.50 0.02
C PHE A 97 -19.11 -8.78 -0.19
N LEU A 98 -18.65 -8.89 -1.44
CA LEU A 98 -17.26 -9.19 -1.76
C LEU A 98 -16.54 -7.92 -2.18
N THR A 99 -15.46 -7.60 -1.48
CA THR A 99 -14.60 -6.47 -1.78
C THR A 99 -13.23 -6.97 -2.24
N VAL A 100 -12.79 -6.52 -3.40
CA VAL A 100 -11.44 -6.72 -3.91
C VAL A 100 -10.66 -5.44 -3.66
N ASN A 101 -9.67 -5.52 -2.79
CA ASN A 101 -8.79 -4.41 -2.47
C ASN A 101 -7.51 -4.57 -3.30
N ARG A 102 -7.05 -3.48 -3.93
CA ARG A 102 -5.77 -3.40 -4.64
C ARG A 102 -4.92 -2.34 -3.97
N LEU A 103 -3.80 -2.73 -3.39
CA LEU A 103 -2.81 -1.79 -2.85
C LEU A 103 -1.72 -1.59 -3.88
N HIS A 104 -1.44 -0.34 -4.16
CA HIS A 104 -0.33 0.11 -4.96
C HIS A 104 0.63 0.89 -4.07
N ILE A 105 1.93 0.65 -4.26
CA ILE A 105 3.00 1.35 -3.54
C ILE A 105 4.04 1.78 -4.57
N ASN A 106 4.43 3.05 -4.49
CA ASN A 106 5.55 3.63 -5.21
C ASN A 106 6.51 4.21 -4.16
N ALA A 107 7.79 3.88 -4.25
CA ALA A 107 8.80 4.36 -3.32
C ALA A 107 10.15 4.53 -4.02
N GLU A 108 11.10 5.17 -3.34
CA GLU A 108 12.49 5.21 -3.75
C GLU A 108 13.30 4.24 -2.89
N ALA A 109 14.01 3.32 -3.55
CA ALA A 109 14.90 2.37 -2.92
C ALA A 109 16.24 3.03 -2.62
N ILE A 110 16.72 2.88 -1.39
CA ILE A 110 18.02 3.39 -0.95
C ILE A 110 18.87 2.29 -0.33
N LYS A 111 20.18 2.45 -0.44
CA LYS A 111 21.18 1.61 0.22
C LYS A 111 22.01 2.47 1.15
N PHE A 112 22.26 2.01 2.36
CA PHE A 112 23.12 2.74 3.27
C PHE A 112 24.57 2.63 2.80
N GLU A 113 25.30 3.74 2.91
CA GLU A 113 26.75 3.68 2.82
C GLU A 113 27.24 3.18 4.17
N ASP A 114 27.83 1.99 4.21
CA ASP A 114 28.45 1.46 5.43
C ASP A 114 29.45 2.48 5.96
N GLN A 115 29.13 3.07 7.12
CA GLN A 115 30.13 3.78 7.92
C GLN A 115 31.07 2.73 8.54
N SER A 116 31.96 2.18 7.71
CA SER A 116 33.15 1.53 8.24
C SER A 116 33.98 2.60 8.97
N ASN A 117 34.15 2.41 10.28
CA ASN A 117 35.00 3.18 11.20
C ASN A 117 34.65 4.66 11.45
N ASP A 118 33.90 4.95 12.53
CA ASP A 118 34.27 6.03 13.48
C ASP A 118 33.48 6.02 14.81
N GLN A 119 33.28 4.83 15.41
CA GLN A 119 32.94 4.71 16.84
C GLN A 119 34.15 4.27 17.69
N SER A 120 35.35 4.69 17.29
CA SER A 120 36.54 4.67 18.13
C SER A 120 36.78 6.08 18.68
N GLY A 121 36.28 6.34 19.89
CA GLY A 121 36.81 7.42 20.73
C GLY A 121 35.89 8.62 20.96
N LYS A 122 35.13 8.59 22.07
CA LYS A 122 35.00 9.70 23.05
C LYS A 122 34.05 9.31 24.19
N ARG A 123 34.47 8.40 25.06
CA ARG A 123 34.13 8.54 26.49
C ARG A 123 35.14 9.52 27.08
N LYS A 124 34.76 10.80 27.16
CA LYS A 124 35.51 11.78 27.95
C LYS A 124 35.33 11.45 29.44
N LYS A 125 36.47 11.61 30.12
CA LYS A 125 36.82 11.40 31.52
C LYS A 125 35.96 12.23 32.46
#